data_AF-A0A7H0INN1-F1
#
_entry.id   AF-A0A7H0INN1-F1
#
_cell.length_a   1.000
_cell.length_b   1.000
_cell.length_c   1.000
_cell.angle_alpha   90.00
_cell.angle_beta   90.00
_cell.angle_gamma   90.00
#
_symmetry.space_group_name_H-M   'P 1'
#
loop_
_entity.id
_entity.type
_entity.pdbx_description
1 polymer ?
#
loop_
_entity_poly.entity_id
_entity_poly.type
_entity_poly.pdbx_seq_one_letter_code
_entity_poly.pdbx_strand_id
1 'polypeptide(L)'
;MTADPATPDAGDGKDAPDPFLTLVVLSGGMDSTTLMAHYTALRHRLVALTVDYGQRHRKEIESARRVAAHYGAAHHVLDLTGLGALLSGSALTDGGVDVPDGHYAEQSMRATVVPNRNAVLANAAVSVAVARRAGTVALGMHAGDHFIYPDCRPVFLTALRELVTVANEGFPTPRVEAPFMTWTKGQIAGHGTRLGAPLELSWSCYKGGEAHCGTCGTCYERREAFREAKVPDPTRYLDDTTLFAPPAAR
;
A
#
# COMPACT_ATOMS: atom_id res chain seq x y z
N MET A 1 20.88 -51.84 -22.96
CA MET A 1 19.43 -51.61 -23.02
C MET A 1 18.86 -51.92 -21.67
N THR A 2 18.72 -50.91 -20.81
CA THR A 2 18.05 -51.00 -19.52
C THR A 2 17.15 -49.78 -19.45
N ALA A 3 15.84 -50.02 -19.55
CA ALA A 3 14.83 -48.98 -19.47
C ALA A 3 14.81 -48.43 -18.04
N ASP A 4 14.85 -47.10 -17.90
CA ASP A 4 14.59 -46.41 -16.65
C ASP A 4 13.11 -46.61 -16.25
N PRO A 5 12.82 -46.75 -14.94
CA PRO A 5 11.45 -46.81 -14.47
C PRO A 5 10.79 -45.44 -14.64
N ALA A 6 9.66 -45.43 -15.35
CA ALA A 6 8.83 -44.26 -15.57
C ALA A 6 8.56 -43.50 -14.27
N THR A 7 8.90 -42.22 -14.26
CA THR A 7 8.42 -41.26 -13.26
C THR A 7 6.89 -41.20 -13.31
N PRO A 8 6.20 -41.17 -12.16
CA PRO A 8 4.75 -41.07 -12.15
C PRO A 8 4.31 -39.73 -12.71
N ASP A 9 3.32 -39.83 -13.61
CA ASP A 9 2.53 -38.77 -14.20
C ASP A 9 2.08 -37.74 -13.15
N ALA A 10 2.45 -36.47 -13.36
CA ALA A 10 2.08 -35.33 -12.51
C ALA A 10 1.00 -34.50 -13.21
N GLY A 11 -0.18 -35.09 -13.39
CA GLY A 11 -1.35 -34.43 -13.94
C GLY A 11 -1.98 -33.36 -13.02
N ASP A 12 -2.29 -32.21 -13.62
CA ASP A 12 -3.55 -31.44 -13.48
C ASP A 12 -3.89 -30.65 -12.20
N GLY A 13 -2.91 -30.03 -11.54
CA GLY A 13 -3.26 -29.05 -10.49
C GLY A 13 -2.19 -28.06 -10.03
N LYS A 14 -0.96 -28.14 -10.53
CA LYS A 14 0.15 -27.29 -10.02
C LYS A 14 0.31 -25.96 -10.73
N ASP A 15 -0.26 -25.76 -11.93
CA ASP A 15 0.03 -24.59 -12.78
C ASP A 15 -0.90 -23.40 -12.66
N ALA A 16 -1.98 -23.52 -11.89
CA ALA A 16 -2.84 -22.38 -11.58
C ALA A 16 -2.30 -21.58 -10.38
N PRO A 17 -2.43 -20.24 -10.38
CA PRO A 17 -2.14 -19.45 -9.20
C PRO A 17 -3.14 -19.75 -8.07
N ASP A 18 -2.69 -19.71 -6.81
CA ASP A 18 -3.54 -19.93 -5.65
C ASP A 18 -4.52 -18.76 -5.45
N PRO A 19 -5.84 -18.98 -5.63
CA PRO A 19 -6.84 -17.91 -5.58
C PRO A 19 -6.99 -17.27 -4.19
N PHE A 20 -6.50 -17.93 -3.13
CA PHE A 20 -6.56 -17.46 -1.74
C PHE A 20 -5.20 -16.99 -1.22
N LEU A 21 -4.17 -16.91 -2.06
CA LEU A 21 -2.91 -16.24 -1.73
C LEU A 21 -2.88 -14.84 -2.34
N THR A 22 -2.84 -13.83 -1.47
CA THR A 22 -2.76 -12.42 -1.88
C THR A 22 -1.41 -11.83 -1.53
N LEU A 23 -0.72 -11.28 -2.52
CA LEU A 23 0.39 -10.37 -2.31
C LEU A 23 -0.14 -8.96 -2.15
N VAL A 24 0.06 -8.38 -0.96
CA VAL A 24 -0.38 -7.02 -0.62
C VAL A 24 0.81 -6.08 -0.71
N VAL A 25 0.68 -5.00 -1.46
CA VAL A 25 1.65 -3.90 -1.43
C VAL A 25 1.42 -3.09 -0.15
N LEU A 26 2.30 -3.29 0.82
CA LEU A 26 2.17 -2.76 2.17
C LEU A 26 3.14 -1.60 2.40
N SER A 27 2.61 -0.38 2.44
CA SER A 27 3.39 0.82 2.81
C SER A 27 3.50 1.03 4.32
N GLY A 28 2.65 0.37 5.11
CA GLY A 28 2.52 0.65 6.55
C GLY A 28 1.64 1.87 6.86
N GLY A 29 1.05 2.51 5.85
CA GLY A 29 0.03 3.54 6.02
C GLY A 29 -1.36 3.00 6.31
N MET A 30 -2.31 3.91 6.57
CA MET A 30 -3.71 3.58 6.88
C MET A 30 -4.33 2.68 5.81
N ASP A 31 -4.25 3.08 4.54
CA ASP A 31 -4.98 2.43 3.46
C ASP A 31 -4.46 1.01 3.20
N SER A 32 -3.14 0.83 3.19
CA SER A 32 -2.51 -0.49 3.02
C SER A 32 -2.71 -1.39 4.26
N THR A 33 -2.82 -0.82 5.46
CA THR A 33 -3.20 -1.57 6.68
C THR A 33 -4.65 -2.04 6.60
N THR A 34 -5.57 -1.17 6.18
CA THR A 34 -6.97 -1.54 5.91
C THR A 34 -7.07 -2.60 4.82
N LEU A 35 -6.20 -2.56 3.81
CA LEU A 35 -6.17 -3.56 2.75
C LEU A 35 -5.75 -4.95 3.26
N MET A 36 -4.80 -5.02 4.20
CA MET A 36 -4.47 -6.27 4.87
C MET A 36 -5.70 -6.83 5.60
N ALA A 37 -6.39 -5.99 6.37
CA ALA A 37 -7.62 -6.37 7.07
C ALA A 37 -8.71 -6.87 6.10
N HIS A 38 -8.88 -6.19 4.96
CA HIS A 38 -9.85 -6.54 3.93
C HIS A 38 -9.63 -7.97 3.40
N TYR A 39 -8.41 -8.30 2.97
CA TYR A 39 -8.12 -9.63 2.45
C TYR A 39 -8.06 -10.71 3.53
N THR A 40 -7.66 -10.38 4.76
CA THR A 40 -7.79 -11.30 5.91
C THR A 40 -9.26 -11.64 6.19
N ALA A 41 -10.16 -10.66 6.14
CA ALA A 41 -11.60 -10.88 6.33
C ALA A 41 -12.20 -11.78 5.23
N LEU A 42 -11.66 -11.69 4.01
CA LEU A 42 -11.97 -12.58 2.88
C LEU A 42 -11.29 -13.96 2.99
N ARG A 43 -10.57 -14.26 4.08
CA ARG A 43 -9.87 -15.52 4.35
C ARG A 43 -8.69 -15.82 3.43
N HIS A 44 -8.08 -14.78 2.86
CA HIS A 44 -6.84 -14.95 2.09
C HIS A 44 -5.62 -15.10 3.02
N ARG A 45 -4.67 -15.92 2.60
CA ARG A 45 -3.30 -15.93 3.14
C ARG A 45 -2.54 -14.75 2.53
N LEU A 46 -1.77 -14.04 3.35
CA LEU A 46 -1.15 -12.79 2.93
C LEU A 46 0.38 -12.90 2.83
N VAL A 47 0.92 -12.29 1.79
CA VAL A 47 2.34 -11.93 1.68
C VAL A 47 2.41 -10.42 1.55
N ALA A 48 3.14 -9.76 2.42
CA ALA A 48 3.31 -8.31 2.39
C ALA A 48 4.62 -7.95 1.67
N LEU A 49 4.52 -7.07 0.69
CA LEU A 49 5.67 -6.47 0.00
C LEU A 49 5.72 -4.97 0.30
N THR A 50 6.77 -4.54 0.99
CA THR A 50 7.11 -3.13 1.19
C THR A 50 8.25 -2.76 0.26
N VAL A 51 8.32 -1.51 -0.16
CA VAL A 51 9.40 -1.01 -1.01
C VAL A 51 10.19 0.07 -0.27
N ASP A 52 11.50 -0.04 -0.33
CA ASP A 52 12.44 0.98 0.14
C ASP A 52 13.00 1.72 -1.08
N TYR A 53 12.59 2.97 -1.27
CA TYR A 53 13.15 3.85 -2.31
C TYR A 53 14.27 4.75 -1.77
N GLY A 54 14.71 4.54 -0.53
CA GLY A 54 15.55 5.50 0.18
C GLY A 54 14.74 6.67 0.75
N GLN A 55 13.47 6.42 1.11
CA GLN A 55 12.63 7.44 1.76
C GLN A 55 13.33 8.04 3.00
N ARG A 56 13.13 9.35 3.23
CA ARG A 56 13.79 10.17 4.27
C ARG A 56 13.85 9.53 5.66
N HIS A 57 12.83 8.77 6.03
CA HIS A 57 12.79 8.02 7.29
C HIS A 57 12.23 6.62 7.10
N ARG A 58 12.56 5.70 8.02
CA ARG A 58 12.13 4.30 7.96
C ARG A 58 10.86 3.96 8.75
N LYS A 59 10.17 4.96 9.30
CA LYS A 59 8.93 4.78 10.10
C LYS A 59 7.85 3.98 9.37
N GLU A 60 7.67 4.23 8.08
CA GLU A 60 6.70 3.49 7.26
C GLU A 60 7.08 2.00 7.10
N ILE A 61 8.37 1.69 6.92
CA ILE A 61 8.85 0.30 6.84
C ILE A 61 8.68 -0.41 8.20
N GLU A 62 9.03 0.26 9.30
CA GLU A 62 8.83 -0.26 10.65
C GLU A 62 7.35 -0.53 10.93
N SER A 63 6.49 0.41 10.56
CA SER A 63 5.04 0.25 10.62
C SER A 63 4.56 -0.95 9.81
N ALA A 64 4.96 -1.05 8.54
CA ALA A 64 4.61 -2.16 7.66
C ALA A 64 5.02 -3.51 8.27
N ARG A 65 6.21 -3.59 8.87
CA ARG A 65 6.69 -4.81 9.55
C ARG A 65 5.77 -5.21 10.71
N ARG A 66 5.36 -4.24 11.55
CA ARG A 66 4.45 -4.51 12.67
C ARG A 66 3.06 -4.93 12.19
N VAL A 67 2.53 -4.28 11.16
CA VAL A 67 1.24 -4.63 10.56
C VAL A 67 1.28 -6.02 9.94
N ALA A 68 2.32 -6.36 9.18
CA ALA A 68 2.47 -7.71 8.63
C ALA A 68 2.57 -8.77 9.74
N ALA A 69 3.33 -8.49 10.81
CA ALA A 69 3.42 -9.38 11.97
C ALA A 69 2.08 -9.58 12.67
N HIS A 70 1.27 -8.52 12.83
CA HIS A 70 -0.08 -8.61 13.40
C HIS A 70 -0.96 -9.62 12.65
N TYR A 71 -0.86 -9.68 11.32
CA TYR A 71 -1.60 -10.62 10.48
C TYR A 71 -0.90 -11.96 10.24
N GLY A 72 0.27 -12.20 10.84
CA GLY A 72 1.07 -13.40 10.57
C GLY A 72 1.55 -13.52 9.11
N ALA A 73 1.62 -12.41 8.37
CA ALA A 73 1.98 -12.38 6.97
C ALA A 73 3.51 -12.39 6.79
N ALA A 74 4.01 -13.13 5.80
CA ALA A 74 5.41 -13.04 5.40
C ALA A 74 5.69 -11.63 4.86
N HIS A 75 6.67 -10.93 5.43
CA HIS A 75 7.01 -9.55 5.06
C HIS A 75 8.34 -9.50 4.31
N HIS A 76 8.33 -8.91 3.12
CA HIS A 76 9.51 -8.69 2.29
C HIS A 76 9.68 -7.20 2.03
N VAL A 77 10.93 -6.73 2.11
CA VAL A 77 11.29 -5.36 1.73
C VAL A 77 12.08 -5.43 0.44
N LEU A 78 11.55 -4.85 -0.62
CA LEU A 78 12.22 -4.70 -1.89
C LEU A 78 13.06 -3.42 -1.85
N ASP A 79 14.37 -3.57 -1.97
CA ASP A 79 15.29 -2.44 -2.08
C ASP A 79 15.30 -1.90 -3.51
N LEU A 80 14.78 -0.69 -3.68
CA LEU A 80 14.84 0.12 -4.89
C LEU A 80 15.56 1.45 -4.63
N THR A 81 16.43 1.53 -3.63
CA THR A 81 17.19 2.76 -3.28
C THR A 81 18.03 3.26 -4.45
N GLY A 82 18.63 2.35 -5.22
CA GLY A 82 19.36 2.69 -6.44
C GLY A 82 18.50 3.37 -7.51
N LEU A 83 17.25 2.95 -7.68
CA LEU A 83 16.28 3.63 -8.54
C LEU A 83 15.84 4.95 -7.91
N GLY A 84 15.57 4.97 -6.60
CA GLY A 84 15.20 6.17 -5.85
C GLY A 84 16.21 7.31 -6.00
N ALA A 85 17.51 7.01 -6.02
CA ALA A 85 18.57 7.97 -6.26
C ALA A 85 18.50 8.65 -7.65
N LEU A 86 17.91 7.98 -8.65
CA LEU A 86 17.71 8.52 -10.00
C LEU A 86 16.42 9.33 -10.14
N LEU A 87 15.49 9.21 -9.19
CA LEU A 87 14.20 9.90 -9.17
C LEU A 87 14.29 11.28 -8.49
N SER A 88 15.47 11.91 -8.52
CA SER A 88 15.79 13.20 -7.88
C SER A 88 14.81 14.32 -8.25
N GLY A 89 14.47 15.17 -7.27
CA GLY A 89 13.52 16.29 -7.43
C GLY A 89 12.22 16.19 -6.62
N SER A 90 12.05 15.13 -5.82
CA SER A 90 10.92 14.98 -4.87
C SER A 90 11.36 15.16 -3.42
N ALA A 91 10.59 15.90 -2.62
CA ALA A 91 10.80 16.11 -1.19
C ALA A 91 10.73 14.82 -0.34
N LEU A 92 10.26 13.71 -0.91
CA LEU A 92 10.20 12.41 -0.22
C LEU A 92 11.52 11.63 -0.29
N THR A 93 12.35 11.91 -1.30
CA THR A 93 13.64 11.25 -1.55
C THR A 93 14.82 12.19 -1.38
N ASP A 94 14.60 13.50 -1.46
CA ASP A 94 15.63 14.52 -1.26
C ASP A 94 15.56 15.11 0.16
N GLY A 95 16.59 14.86 0.97
CA GLY A 95 16.69 15.34 2.35
C GLY A 95 16.87 16.86 2.47
N GLY A 96 17.17 17.57 1.38
CA GLY A 96 17.36 19.02 1.34
C GLY A 96 16.08 19.85 1.22
N VAL A 97 14.92 19.22 1.03
CA VAL A 97 13.64 19.92 0.85
C VAL A 97 12.79 19.85 2.13
N ASP A 98 12.34 21.00 2.61
CA ASP A 98 11.44 21.08 3.76
C ASP A 98 10.05 20.57 3.42
N VAL A 99 9.45 19.81 4.35
CA VAL A 99 8.07 19.32 4.23
C VAL A 99 7.12 20.43 4.69
N PRO A 100 6.28 20.99 3.80
CA PRO A 100 5.38 22.08 4.15
C PRO A 100 4.26 21.65 5.09
N ASP A 101 3.77 22.60 5.90
CA ASP A 101 2.59 22.43 6.76
C ASP A 101 1.30 22.85 6.05
N GLY A 102 0.16 22.28 6.48
CA GLY A 102 -1.18 22.70 6.07
C GLY A 102 -1.76 21.99 4.84
N HIS A 103 -2.91 22.50 4.39
CA HIS A 103 -3.64 22.01 3.22
C HIS A 103 -2.85 22.24 1.94
N TYR A 104 -2.82 21.20 1.11
CA TYR A 104 -2.06 21.16 -0.13
C TYR A 104 -2.45 22.28 -1.11
N ALA A 105 -1.64 23.33 -1.21
CA ALA A 105 -1.61 24.14 -2.43
C ALA A 105 -1.06 23.30 -3.58
N GLU A 106 -1.64 23.41 -4.78
CA GLU A 106 -1.32 22.58 -5.96
C GLU A 106 0.20 22.52 -6.26
N GLN A 107 0.93 23.60 -6.00
CA GLN A 107 2.39 23.69 -6.16
C GLN A 107 3.17 22.82 -5.16
N SER A 108 2.74 22.76 -3.89
CA SER A 108 3.40 21.97 -2.86
C SER A 108 3.22 20.46 -3.07
N MET A 109 2.12 20.04 -3.73
CA MET A 109 1.92 18.63 -4.06
C MET A 109 2.85 18.14 -5.16
N ARG A 110 3.13 18.97 -6.18
CA ARG A 110 4.03 18.58 -7.28
C ARG A 110 5.44 18.27 -6.80
N ALA A 111 5.90 18.97 -5.75
CA ALA A 111 7.21 18.74 -5.15
C ALA A 111 7.35 17.38 -4.43
N THR A 112 6.26 16.66 -4.17
CA THR A 112 6.29 15.31 -3.56
C THR A 112 5.99 14.18 -4.55
N VAL A 113 5.58 14.49 -5.78
CA VAL A 113 5.20 13.48 -6.77
C VAL A 113 6.45 12.82 -7.34
N VAL A 114 6.55 11.51 -7.17
CA VAL A 114 7.49 10.67 -7.90
C VAL A 114 6.75 10.14 -9.14
N PRO A 115 7.09 10.57 -10.36
CA PRO A 115 6.39 10.12 -11.55
C PRO A 115 6.44 8.59 -11.71
N ASN A 116 5.31 7.99 -12.11
CA ASN A 116 5.20 6.57 -12.45
C ASN A 116 5.54 5.59 -11.31
N ARG A 117 5.53 6.06 -10.05
CA ARG A 117 5.90 5.23 -8.89
C ARG A 117 4.97 4.03 -8.73
N ASN A 118 3.65 4.20 -8.87
CA ASN A 118 2.72 3.09 -8.67
C ASN A 118 2.85 2.01 -9.74
N ALA A 119 3.24 2.38 -10.96
CA ALA A 119 3.48 1.39 -12.02
C ALA A 119 4.70 0.52 -11.71
N VAL A 120 5.80 1.12 -11.22
CA VAL A 120 6.99 0.36 -10.79
C VAL A 120 6.64 -0.57 -9.63
N LEU A 121 5.95 -0.03 -8.61
CA LEU A 121 5.50 -0.80 -7.45
C LEU A 121 4.62 -1.98 -7.83
N ALA A 122 3.60 -1.73 -8.67
CA ALA A 122 2.66 -2.76 -9.06
C ALA A 122 3.32 -3.86 -9.90
N ASN A 123 4.20 -3.51 -10.85
CA ASN A 123 4.91 -4.51 -11.63
C ASN A 123 5.87 -5.34 -10.79
N ALA A 124 6.61 -4.73 -9.85
CA ALA A 124 7.45 -5.49 -8.93
C ALA A 124 6.64 -6.47 -8.06
N ALA A 125 5.48 -6.02 -7.57
CA ALA A 125 4.54 -6.85 -6.83
C ALA A 125 4.02 -8.03 -7.67
N VAL A 126 3.69 -7.80 -8.95
CA VAL A 126 3.29 -8.84 -9.91
C VAL A 126 4.41 -9.85 -10.13
N SER A 127 5.65 -9.42 -10.36
CA SER A 127 6.79 -10.34 -10.54
C SER A 127 6.95 -11.27 -9.34
N VAL A 128 6.82 -10.74 -8.12
CA VAL A 128 6.89 -11.55 -6.89
C VAL A 128 5.67 -12.47 -6.78
N ALA A 129 4.48 -12.01 -7.13
CA ALA A 129 3.26 -12.80 -7.08
C ALA A 129 3.31 -13.98 -8.06
N VAL A 130 3.75 -13.77 -9.30
CA VAL A 130 3.93 -14.84 -10.30
C VAL A 130 4.93 -15.89 -9.80
N ALA A 131 6.10 -15.47 -9.30
CA ALA A 131 7.10 -16.38 -8.74
C ALA A 131 6.58 -17.19 -7.54
N ARG A 132 5.65 -16.61 -6.75
CA ARG A 132 5.01 -17.25 -5.60
C ARG A 132 3.69 -17.94 -5.93
N ARG A 133 3.26 -17.92 -7.19
CA ARG A 133 1.94 -18.40 -7.65
C ARG A 133 0.78 -17.82 -6.84
N ALA A 134 0.88 -16.55 -6.43
CA ALA A 134 -0.22 -15.86 -5.76
C ALA A 134 -1.30 -15.50 -6.78
N GLY A 135 -2.57 -15.76 -6.49
CA GLY A 135 -3.69 -15.47 -7.39
C GLY A 135 -4.15 -14.02 -7.36
N THR A 136 -3.64 -13.20 -6.43
CA THR A 136 -4.01 -11.80 -6.34
C THR A 136 -2.83 -10.93 -5.94
N VAL A 137 -2.66 -9.80 -6.64
CA VAL A 137 -1.89 -8.64 -6.21
C VAL A 137 -2.88 -7.57 -5.77
N ALA A 138 -2.80 -7.15 -4.52
CA ALA A 138 -3.68 -6.14 -3.94
C ALA A 138 -2.95 -4.83 -3.73
N LEU A 139 -3.53 -3.75 -4.26
CA LEU A 139 -3.01 -2.39 -4.22
C LEU A 139 -3.94 -1.48 -3.42
N GLY A 140 -3.38 -0.74 -2.47
CA GLY A 140 -4.15 0.18 -1.60
C GLY A 140 -4.41 1.55 -2.21
N MET A 141 -4.17 1.70 -3.52
CA MET A 141 -4.37 2.97 -4.21
C MET A 141 -5.85 3.34 -4.30
N HIS A 142 -6.12 4.63 -4.17
CA HIS A 142 -7.43 5.22 -4.41
C HIS A 142 -7.25 6.46 -5.29
N ALA A 143 -8.24 6.78 -6.13
CA ALA A 143 -8.15 7.95 -7.01
C ALA A 143 -8.14 9.27 -6.21
N GLY A 144 -8.79 9.28 -5.05
CA GLY A 144 -8.92 10.48 -4.20
C GLY A 144 -9.54 11.66 -4.96
N ASP A 145 -9.38 12.87 -4.41
CA ASP A 145 -9.81 14.13 -5.03
C ASP A 145 -8.63 14.90 -5.69
N HIS A 146 -7.44 14.30 -5.73
CA HIS A 146 -6.20 14.98 -6.15
C HIS A 146 -5.83 14.62 -7.60
N PHE A 147 -6.02 15.57 -8.52
CA PHE A 147 -5.81 15.41 -9.97
C PHE A 147 -4.39 15.06 -10.44
N ILE A 148 -3.43 15.02 -9.54
CA ILE A 148 -1.98 15.04 -9.78
C ILE A 148 -1.34 13.65 -9.95
N TYR A 149 -2.01 12.56 -9.58
CA TYR A 149 -1.48 11.19 -9.72
C TYR A 149 -2.21 10.42 -10.83
N PRO A 150 -1.72 10.44 -12.09
CA PRO A 150 -2.35 9.69 -13.17
C PRO A 150 -2.31 8.16 -12.94
N ASP A 151 -1.33 7.68 -12.18
CA ASP A 151 -1.09 6.29 -11.80
C ASP A 151 -1.90 5.83 -10.57
N CYS A 152 -2.91 6.60 -10.17
CA CYS A 152 -3.94 6.22 -9.19
C CYS A 152 -5.35 6.17 -9.80
N ARG A 153 -5.49 6.33 -11.12
CA ARG A 153 -6.81 6.45 -11.77
C ARG A 153 -7.36 5.10 -12.23
N PRO A 154 -8.68 4.94 -12.40
CA PRO A 154 -9.28 3.72 -12.94
C PRO A 154 -8.69 3.28 -14.29
N VAL A 155 -8.43 4.23 -15.19
CA VAL A 155 -7.81 3.96 -16.50
C VAL A 155 -6.41 3.34 -16.37
N PHE A 156 -5.61 3.78 -15.39
CA PHE A 156 -4.32 3.18 -15.11
C PHE A 156 -4.46 1.73 -14.65
N LEU A 157 -5.40 1.44 -13.74
CA LEU A 157 -5.64 0.06 -13.28
C LEU A 157 -6.08 -0.85 -14.42
N THR A 158 -6.94 -0.38 -15.32
CA THR A 158 -7.32 -1.13 -16.53
C THR A 158 -6.11 -1.43 -17.41
N ALA A 159 -5.27 -0.43 -17.70
CA ALA A 159 -4.07 -0.62 -18.50
C ALA A 159 -3.06 -1.56 -17.83
N LEU A 160 -2.91 -1.48 -16.52
CA LEU A 160 -2.04 -2.36 -15.73
C LEU A 160 -2.52 -3.82 -15.79
N ARG A 161 -3.83 -4.08 -15.70
CA ARG A 161 -4.38 -5.44 -15.81
C ARG A 161 -4.09 -6.07 -17.17
N GLU A 162 -4.21 -5.28 -18.25
CA GLU A 162 -3.86 -5.73 -19.60
C GLU A 162 -2.36 -6.02 -19.70
N LEU A 163 -1.51 -5.11 -19.23
CA LEU A 163 -0.05 -5.31 -19.19
C LEU A 163 0.32 -6.60 -18.46
N VAL A 164 -0.26 -6.84 -17.27
CA VAL A 164 0.01 -8.04 -16.48
C VAL A 164 -0.42 -9.31 -17.22
N THR A 165 -1.51 -9.25 -17.96
CA THR A 165 -1.99 -10.39 -18.76
C THR A 165 -1.00 -10.71 -19.87
N VAL A 166 -0.62 -9.70 -20.66
CA VAL A 166 0.29 -9.88 -21.81
C VAL A 166 1.72 -10.23 -21.36
N ALA A 167 2.24 -9.56 -20.33
CA ALA A 167 3.62 -9.74 -19.88
C ALA A 167 3.87 -11.10 -19.21
N ASN A 168 2.81 -11.81 -18.80
CA ASN A 168 2.90 -13.08 -18.08
C ASN A 168 2.14 -14.20 -18.81
N GLU A 169 1.96 -14.10 -20.12
CA GLU A 169 1.38 -15.18 -20.93
C GLU A 169 2.18 -16.49 -20.72
N GLY A 170 1.48 -17.59 -20.45
CA GLY A 170 2.09 -18.88 -20.12
C GLY A 170 2.57 -19.05 -18.67
N PHE A 171 2.37 -18.06 -17.81
CA PHE A 171 2.68 -18.11 -16.38
C PHE A 171 1.40 -18.10 -15.51
N PRO A 172 1.48 -18.49 -14.22
CA PRO A 172 0.38 -18.38 -13.27
C PRO A 172 0.10 -16.91 -12.91
N THR A 173 -0.62 -16.22 -13.80
CA THR A 173 -0.83 -14.77 -13.76
C THR A 173 -1.83 -14.36 -12.66
N PRO A 174 -1.45 -13.44 -11.74
CA PRO A 174 -2.35 -12.94 -10.71
C PRO A 174 -3.41 -11.99 -11.27
N ARG A 175 -4.55 -11.91 -10.59
CA ARG A 175 -5.44 -10.74 -10.73
C ARG A 175 -4.82 -9.54 -10.01
N VAL A 176 -4.90 -8.36 -10.62
CA VAL A 176 -4.55 -7.10 -9.96
C VAL A 176 -5.82 -6.42 -9.45
N GLU A 177 -5.87 -6.14 -8.15
CA GLU A 177 -7.01 -5.58 -7.46
C GLU A 177 -6.65 -4.28 -6.74
N ALA A 178 -7.53 -3.29 -6.83
CA ALA A 178 -7.46 -2.06 -6.05
C ALA A 178 -8.86 -1.74 -5.50
N PRO A 179 -9.30 -2.43 -4.44
CA PRO A 179 -10.70 -2.40 -3.99
C PRO A 179 -11.16 -1.01 -3.52
N PHE A 180 -10.22 -0.12 -3.18
CA PHE A 180 -10.50 1.22 -2.68
C PHE A 180 -10.41 2.30 -3.77
N MET A 181 -10.27 1.91 -5.04
CA MET A 181 -10.05 2.83 -6.17
C MET A 181 -11.02 4.03 -6.18
N THR A 182 -12.30 3.80 -5.87
CA THR A 182 -13.37 4.81 -5.88
C THR A 182 -13.80 5.26 -4.49
N TRP A 183 -13.08 4.88 -3.43
CA TRP A 183 -13.44 5.19 -2.06
C TRP A 183 -12.80 6.49 -1.59
N THR A 184 -13.50 7.22 -0.73
CA THR A 184 -12.91 8.33 0.03
C THR A 184 -12.03 7.79 1.15
N LYS A 185 -11.08 8.60 1.65
CA LYS A 185 -10.28 8.19 2.80
C LYS A 185 -11.12 7.90 4.04
N GLY A 186 -12.21 8.64 4.26
CA GLY A 186 -13.15 8.33 5.34
C GLY A 186 -13.81 6.95 5.19
N GLN A 187 -14.17 6.54 3.97
CA GLN A 187 -14.68 5.18 3.73
C GLN A 187 -13.64 4.11 4.04
N ILE A 188 -12.37 4.35 3.66
CA ILE A 188 -11.26 3.43 3.95
C ILE A 188 -11.01 3.34 5.47
N ALA A 189 -10.94 4.47 6.18
CA ALA A 189 -10.75 4.50 7.64
C ALA A 189 -11.89 3.79 8.38
N GLY A 190 -13.14 4.07 7.99
CA GLY A 190 -14.33 3.41 8.55
C GLY A 190 -14.37 1.91 8.23
N HIS A 191 -13.91 1.49 7.06
CA HIS A 191 -13.78 0.07 6.71
C HIS A 191 -12.73 -0.64 7.55
N GLY A 192 -11.53 -0.06 7.67
CA GLY A 192 -10.46 -0.60 8.50
C GLY A 192 -10.91 -0.76 9.95
N THR A 193 -11.54 0.29 10.51
CA THR A 193 -12.08 0.26 11.88
C THR A 193 -13.11 -0.85 12.06
N ARG A 194 -14.06 -0.98 11.12
CA ARG A 194 -15.09 -2.04 11.18
C ARG A 194 -14.51 -3.45 11.12
N LEU A 195 -13.41 -3.64 10.37
CA LEU A 195 -12.72 -4.92 10.27
C LEU A 195 -11.74 -5.19 11.42
N GLY A 196 -11.58 -4.25 12.36
CA GLY A 196 -10.60 -4.37 13.44
C GLY A 196 -9.16 -4.29 12.93
N ALA A 197 -8.91 -3.51 11.87
CA ALA A 197 -7.55 -3.25 11.41
C ALA A 197 -6.72 -2.55 12.50
N PRO A 198 -5.43 -2.89 12.70
CA PRO A 198 -4.58 -2.29 13.72
C PRO A 198 -4.10 -0.90 13.27
N LEU A 199 -5.03 0.05 13.14
CA LEU A 199 -4.78 1.38 12.59
C LEU A 199 -3.84 2.20 13.47
N GLU A 200 -3.71 1.88 14.76
CA GLU A 200 -2.73 2.40 15.70
C GLU A 200 -1.28 2.04 15.33
N LEU A 201 -1.07 0.94 14.61
CA LEU A 201 0.26 0.53 14.15
C LEU A 201 0.69 1.30 12.91
N SER A 202 -0.26 1.85 12.15
CA SER A 202 -0.03 2.49 10.86
C SER A 202 0.65 3.87 10.98
N TRP A 203 1.43 4.22 9.96
CA TRP A 203 2.19 5.47 9.90
C TRP A 203 1.89 6.23 8.62
N SER A 204 1.54 7.51 8.75
CA SER A 204 1.21 8.38 7.61
C SER A 204 2.07 9.65 7.58
N CYS A 205 2.70 10.04 8.68
CA CYS A 205 3.40 11.31 8.80
C CYS A 205 4.67 11.36 7.95
N TYR A 206 4.84 12.43 7.16
CA TYR A 206 6.05 12.66 6.35
C TYR A 206 7.26 13.18 7.15
N LYS A 207 7.06 13.73 8.35
CA LYS A 207 8.15 14.30 9.15
C LYS A 207 8.93 13.25 9.97
N GLY A 208 8.38 12.05 10.17
CA GLY A 208 9.14 10.92 10.73
C GLY A 208 9.59 11.04 12.19
N GLY A 209 8.98 11.92 13.00
CA GLY A 209 9.35 12.13 14.40
C GLY A 209 9.01 10.98 15.33
N GLU A 210 9.03 11.22 16.65
CA GLU A 210 8.65 10.21 17.66
C GLU A 210 7.17 9.79 17.57
N ALA A 211 6.31 10.73 17.19
CA ALA A 211 4.90 10.52 16.87
C ALA A 211 4.53 11.33 15.61
N HIS A 212 3.30 11.20 15.13
CA HIS A 212 2.84 11.96 13.96
C HIS A 212 2.89 13.45 14.28
N CYS A 213 3.48 14.28 13.40
CA CYS A 213 3.63 15.70 13.68
C CYS A 213 2.29 16.44 13.81
N GLY A 214 1.23 15.91 13.19
CA GLY A 214 -0.11 16.47 13.25
C GLY A 214 -0.36 17.60 12.25
N THR A 215 0.69 18.26 11.77
CA THR A 215 0.61 19.45 10.91
C THR A 215 0.87 19.21 9.42
N CYS A 216 1.51 18.09 9.03
CA CYS A 216 1.81 17.80 7.63
C CYS A 216 0.56 17.32 6.87
N GLY A 217 0.54 17.49 5.56
CA GLY A 217 -0.63 17.18 4.72
C GLY A 217 -1.22 15.78 4.96
N THR A 218 -0.39 14.75 5.08
CA THR A 218 -0.87 13.38 5.37
C THR A 218 -1.37 13.16 6.80
N CYS A 219 -0.88 13.91 7.79
CA CYS A 219 -1.46 13.89 9.14
C CYS A 219 -2.85 14.53 9.11
N TYR A 220 -2.97 15.65 8.40
CA TYR A 220 -4.24 16.34 8.25
C TYR A 220 -5.29 15.46 7.53
N GLU A 221 -4.95 14.90 6.37
CA GLU A 221 -5.82 13.95 5.64
C GLU A 221 -6.23 12.74 6.48
N ARG A 222 -5.30 12.20 7.27
CA ARG A 222 -5.59 11.09 8.18
C ARG A 222 -6.64 11.48 9.21
N ARG A 223 -6.47 12.63 9.88
CA ARG A 223 -7.45 13.11 10.85
C ARG A 223 -8.82 13.33 10.21
N GLU A 224 -8.86 13.92 9.01
CA GLU A 224 -10.11 14.11 8.27
C GLU A 224 -10.78 12.78 7.94
N ALA A 225 -10.01 11.77 7.53
CA ALA A 225 -10.54 10.43 7.26
C ALA A 225 -11.25 9.84 8.48
N PHE A 226 -10.63 9.86 9.65
CA PHE A 226 -11.24 9.36 10.88
C PHE A 226 -12.48 10.18 11.29
N ARG A 227 -12.41 11.51 11.16
CA ARG A 227 -13.54 12.42 11.42
C ARG A 227 -14.73 12.13 10.51
N GLU A 228 -14.51 12.01 9.20
CA GLU A 228 -15.54 11.69 8.20
C GLU A 228 -16.14 10.31 8.44
N ALA A 229 -15.30 9.34 8.81
CA ALA A 229 -15.73 8.00 9.19
C ALA A 229 -16.55 7.98 10.47
N LYS A 230 -16.53 9.05 11.27
CA LYS A 230 -17.12 9.14 12.60
C LYS A 230 -16.62 8.04 13.53
N VAL A 231 -15.32 7.74 13.45
CA VAL A 231 -14.65 6.78 14.32
C VAL A 231 -13.45 7.45 15.03
N PRO A 232 -13.06 6.99 16.22
CA PRO A 232 -11.90 7.55 16.91
C PRO A 232 -10.62 7.38 16.09
N ASP A 233 -9.80 8.42 15.99
CA ASP A 233 -8.45 8.33 15.45
C ASP A 233 -7.51 7.78 16.54
N PRO A 234 -6.91 6.58 16.37
CA PRO A 234 -6.03 5.99 17.38
C PRO A 234 -4.62 6.60 17.39
N THR A 235 -4.36 7.59 16.55
CA THR A 235 -3.02 8.13 16.32
C THR A 235 -2.61 9.10 17.41
N ARG A 236 -1.41 8.90 17.96
CA ARG A 236 -0.76 9.91 18.79
C ARG A 236 -0.14 10.99 17.91
N TYR A 237 -0.54 12.24 18.15
CA TYR A 237 0.04 13.41 17.49
C TYR A 237 0.94 14.20 18.45
N LEU A 238 1.93 14.92 17.89
CA LEU A 238 2.81 15.83 18.65
C LEU A 238 2.20 17.22 18.84
N ASP A 239 1.23 17.61 18.01
CA ASP A 239 0.52 18.88 18.19
C ASP A 239 -0.69 18.73 19.11
N ASP A 240 -0.96 19.79 19.85
CA ASP A 240 -2.21 19.99 20.60
C ASP A 240 -3.24 20.80 19.79
N THR A 241 -2.89 21.22 18.57
CA THR A 241 -3.56 22.30 17.84
C THR A 241 -4.68 21.82 16.90
N THR A 242 -4.70 20.55 16.50
CA THR A 242 -5.77 20.01 15.63
C THR A 242 -6.60 18.91 16.29
N LEU A 243 -7.04 19.14 17.54
CA LEU A 243 -8.02 18.25 18.17
C LEU A 243 -9.38 18.39 17.49
N PHE A 244 -9.68 17.49 16.54
CA PHE A 244 -11.05 17.31 16.10
C PHE A 244 -11.84 16.69 17.25
N ALA A 245 -12.98 17.29 17.61
CA ALA A 245 -13.83 16.74 18.65
C ALA A 245 -14.17 15.27 18.32
N PRO A 246 -13.99 14.33 19.26
CA PRO A 246 -14.32 12.93 19.02
C PRO A 246 -15.81 12.83 18.63
N PRO A 247 -16.19 11.86 17.77
CA PRO A 247 -17.58 11.61 17.46
C PRO A 247 -18.35 11.38 18.77
N ALA A 248 -19.53 11.99 18.92
CA ALA A 248 -20.38 11.76 20.08
C ALA A 248 -20.58 10.24 20.25
N ALA A 249 -20.27 9.72 21.44
CA ALA A 249 -20.48 8.31 21.76
C ALA A 249 -21.95 7.96 21.49
N ARG A 250 -22.18 6.91 20.70
CA ARG A 250 -23.52 6.33 20.50
C ARG A 250 -23.85 5.36 21.60
#